data_AF-A0A7I7LBC4-F1
#
_entry.id   AF-A0A7I7LBC4-F1
#
_cell.length_a   1.000
_cell.length_b   1.000
_cell.length_c   1.000
_cell.angle_alpha   90.00
_cell.angle_beta   90.00
_cell.angle_gamma   90.00
#
_symmetry.space_group_name_H-M   'P 1'
#
loop_
_entity.id
_entity.type
_entity.pdbx_description
1 polymer ?
#
loop_
_entity_poly.entity_id
_entity_poly.type
_entity_poly.pdbx_seq_one_letter_code
_entity_poly.pdbx_strand_id
1 'polypeptide(L)'
;MVGWSLASPRLPARWRVALQAVLGGVLVLVTRAPLGLAPPRLWAGLRLGAVAAAPVATAIAATTPVSMVRLSMSERDLPASVPGWLGLQIPFGTVWAEEAAFRAALATMGTRGFGHVGGRLLQAATFGLSHVADARATGAPPVPTVLVTGLAGWLFGRLAERSGSLAAPMVLHLAINEAGAVAALTVQRRWINGAEITPRRRYT
;
A
#
# COMPACT_ATOMS: atom_id res chain seq x y z
N MET A 1 7.99 -13.45 3.08
CA MET A 1 7.04 -12.45 2.55
C MET A 1 5.60 -12.97 2.55
N VAL A 2 5.23 -13.95 1.71
CA VAL A 2 3.85 -14.47 1.66
C VAL A 2 3.39 -15.10 2.99
N GLY A 3 4.22 -15.94 3.63
CA GLY A 3 3.89 -16.48 4.95
C GLY A 3 3.69 -15.40 6.02
N TRP A 4 4.41 -14.28 5.91
CA TRP A 4 4.28 -13.16 6.83
C TRP A 4 2.95 -12.41 6.65
N SER A 5 2.46 -12.23 5.41
CA SER A 5 1.17 -11.60 5.17
C SER A 5 0.01 -12.44 5.69
N LEU A 6 0.17 -13.76 5.75
CA LEU A 6 -0.81 -14.65 6.39
C LEU A 6 -0.79 -14.54 7.92
N ALA A 7 0.37 -14.26 8.54
CA ALA A 7 0.53 -14.25 9.99
C ALA A 7 0.29 -12.88 10.63
N SER A 8 0.79 -11.81 10.01
CA SER A 8 0.82 -10.46 10.61
C SER A 8 -0.56 -9.86 10.97
N PRO A 9 -1.68 -10.16 10.27
CA PRO A 9 -3.00 -9.67 10.68
C PRO A 9 -3.45 -10.20 12.03
N ARG A 10 -2.92 -11.35 12.49
CA ARG A 10 -3.25 -11.94 13.81
C ARG A 10 -2.56 -11.24 14.98
N LEU A 11 -1.62 -10.34 14.70
CA LEU A 11 -0.90 -9.61 15.73
C LEU A 11 -1.71 -8.42 16.26
N PRO A 12 -1.59 -8.09 17.56
CA PRO A 12 -2.20 -6.88 18.11
C PRO A 12 -1.76 -5.63 17.34
N ALA A 13 -2.72 -4.78 16.96
CA ALA A 13 -2.48 -3.58 16.13
C ALA A 13 -1.37 -2.68 16.70
N ARG A 14 -1.26 -2.56 18.04
CA ARG A 14 -0.24 -1.77 18.74
C ARG A 14 1.20 -2.19 18.45
N TRP A 15 1.44 -3.49 18.20
CA TRP A 15 2.78 -4.03 17.95
C TRP A 15 3.07 -4.20 16.46
N ARG A 16 2.01 -4.35 15.65
CA ARG A 16 2.11 -4.68 14.24
C ARG A 16 2.94 -3.67 13.44
N VAL A 17 2.74 -2.37 13.66
CA VAL A 17 3.47 -1.30 12.96
C VAL A 17 4.98 -1.39 13.23
N ALA A 18 5.35 -1.45 14.52
CA ALA A 18 6.75 -1.52 14.91
C ALA A 18 7.42 -2.77 14.36
N LEU A 19 6.74 -3.93 14.45
CA LEU A 19 7.29 -5.19 13.98
C LEU A 19 7.43 -5.23 12.45
N GLN A 20 6.45 -4.74 11.70
CA GLN A 20 6.54 -4.64 10.24
C GLN A 20 7.69 -3.72 9.82
N ALA A 21 7.80 -2.54 10.43
CA ALA A 21 8.85 -1.58 10.11
C ALA A 21 10.25 -2.12 10.43
N VAL A 22 10.41 -2.76 11.59
CA VAL A 22 11.68 -3.39 12.01
C VAL A 22 12.04 -4.54 11.08
N LEU A 23 11.11 -5.44 10.77
CA LEU A 23 11.37 -6.55 9.86
C LEU A 23 11.78 -6.07 8.47
N GLY A 24 11.12 -5.03 7.94
CA GLY A 24 11.53 -4.39 6.68
C GLY A 24 12.98 -3.87 6.74
N GLY A 25 13.34 -3.18 7.83
CA GLY A 25 14.71 -2.72 8.06
C GLY A 25 15.73 -3.84 8.18
N VAL A 26 15.43 -4.90 8.94
CA VAL A 26 16.29 -6.08 9.10
C VAL A 26 16.52 -6.77 7.76
N LEU A 27 15.48 -6.93 6.94
CA LEU A 27 15.60 -7.51 5.61
C LEU A 27 16.52 -6.69 4.71
N VAL A 28 16.41 -5.36 4.74
CA VAL A 28 17.32 -4.46 4.01
C VAL A 28 18.75 -4.64 4.48
N LEU A 29 18.99 -4.68 5.79
CA LEU A 29 20.32 -4.85 6.37
C LEU A 29 20.95 -6.19 5.98
N VAL A 30 20.21 -7.29 6.17
CA VAL A 30 20.68 -8.65 5.87
C VAL A 30 20.97 -8.85 4.38
N THR A 31 20.13 -8.30 3.50
CA THR A 31 20.35 -8.40 2.05
C THR A 31 21.32 -7.36 1.51
N ARG A 32 21.74 -6.40 2.34
CA ARG A 32 22.52 -5.22 1.96
C ARG A 32 21.90 -4.51 0.76
N ALA A 33 20.58 -4.33 0.80
CA ALA A 33 19.84 -3.74 -0.30
C ALA A 33 20.11 -2.23 -0.40
N PRO A 34 20.51 -1.70 -1.57
CA PRO A 34 20.67 -0.26 -1.74
C PRO A 34 19.30 0.43 -1.76
N LEU A 35 19.10 1.40 -0.88
CA LEU A 35 17.83 2.12 -0.78
C LEU A 35 17.75 3.35 -1.70
N GLY A 36 18.89 3.97 -2.04
CA GLY A 36 18.92 5.19 -2.84
C GLY A 36 18.21 6.39 -2.17
N LEU A 37 18.18 6.43 -0.84
CA LEU A 37 17.55 7.50 -0.04
C LEU A 37 18.51 8.65 0.28
N ALA A 38 19.62 8.77 -0.45
CA ALA A 38 20.55 9.90 -0.38
C ALA A 38 20.56 10.67 -1.71
N PRO A 39 20.82 11.98 -1.70
CA PRO A 39 21.07 12.75 -2.93
C PRO A 39 22.21 12.15 -3.77
N PRO A 40 22.15 12.22 -5.11
CA PRO A 40 21.09 12.82 -5.92
C PRO A 40 19.90 11.88 -6.19
N ARG A 41 20.02 10.57 -5.89
CA ARG A 41 18.99 9.56 -6.20
C ARG A 41 17.68 9.82 -5.47
N LEU A 42 17.73 10.30 -4.22
CA LEU A 42 16.55 10.73 -3.48
C LEU A 42 15.71 11.75 -4.27
N TRP A 43 16.35 12.76 -4.84
CA TRP A 43 15.65 13.81 -5.59
C TRP A 43 15.02 13.29 -6.88
N ALA A 44 15.75 12.43 -7.61
CA ALA A 44 15.21 11.76 -8.78
C ALA A 44 14.00 10.87 -8.40
N GLY A 45 14.11 10.17 -7.27
CA GLY A 45 13.06 9.34 -6.71
C GLY A 45 11.80 10.12 -6.37
N LEU A 46 11.94 11.20 -5.59
CA LEU A 46 10.81 12.06 -5.20
C LEU A 46 10.13 12.69 -6.42
N ARG A 47 10.89 13.17 -7.41
CA ARG A 47 10.33 13.75 -8.65
C ARG A 47 9.54 12.72 -9.45
N LEU A 48 10.14 11.56 -9.73
CA LEU A 48 9.48 10.52 -10.51
C LEU A 48 8.26 9.94 -9.76
N GLY A 49 8.39 9.74 -8.46
CA GLY A 49 7.31 9.30 -7.58
C GLY A 49 6.14 10.28 -7.58
N ALA A 50 6.40 11.58 -7.45
CA ALA A 50 5.36 12.61 -7.48
C ALA A 50 4.64 12.68 -8.84
N VAL A 51 5.39 12.61 -9.95
CA VAL A 51 4.82 12.57 -11.32
C VAL A 51 3.91 11.36 -11.50
N ALA A 52 4.27 10.20 -10.95
CA ALA A 52 3.44 9.00 -11.01
C ALA A 52 2.24 9.06 -10.04
N ALA A 53 2.41 9.67 -8.86
CA ALA A 53 1.39 9.76 -7.82
C ALA A 53 0.23 10.67 -8.22
N ALA A 54 0.51 11.80 -8.87
CA ALA A 54 -0.51 12.79 -9.24
C ALA A 54 -1.70 12.20 -10.04
N PRO A 55 -1.50 11.48 -11.18
CA PRO A 55 -2.62 10.91 -11.92
C PRO A 55 -3.36 9.83 -11.13
N VAL A 56 -2.67 9.06 -10.28
CA VAL A 56 -3.30 8.00 -9.48
C VAL A 56 -4.17 8.58 -8.38
N ALA A 57 -3.68 9.57 -7.63
CA ALA A 57 -4.48 10.29 -6.65
C ALA A 57 -5.70 10.97 -7.29
N THR A 58 -5.52 11.53 -8.48
CA THR A 58 -6.61 12.15 -9.26
C THR A 58 -7.65 11.11 -9.67
N ALA A 59 -7.22 9.93 -10.15
CA ALA A 59 -8.12 8.85 -10.51
C ALA A 59 -8.91 8.34 -9.30
N ILE A 60 -8.28 8.20 -8.13
CA ILE A 60 -8.96 7.81 -6.88
C ILE A 60 -10.02 8.87 -6.50
N ALA A 61 -9.66 10.16 -6.53
CA ALA A 61 -10.60 11.23 -6.24
C ALA A 61 -11.77 11.27 -7.23
N ALA A 62 -11.50 11.13 -8.53
CA ALA A 62 -12.50 11.15 -9.60
C ALA A 62 -13.44 9.93 -9.58
N THR A 63 -12.96 8.77 -9.09
CA THR A 63 -13.77 7.54 -8.98
C THR A 63 -14.53 7.44 -7.66
N THR A 64 -14.14 8.18 -6.63
CA THR A 64 -14.83 8.23 -5.32
C THR A 64 -16.36 8.45 -5.41
N PRO A 65 -16.90 9.33 -6.27
CA PRO A 65 -18.36 9.52 -6.39
C PRO A 65 -19.08 8.39 -7.15
N VAL A 66 -18.38 7.45 -7.80
CA VAL A 66 -19.02 6.32 -8.51
C VAL A 66 -19.72 5.42 -7.49
N SER A 67 -20.99 5.07 -7.73
CA SER A 67 -21.82 4.35 -6.73
C SER A 67 -21.21 3.05 -6.22
N MET A 68 -20.63 2.23 -7.09
CA MET A 68 -19.94 0.99 -6.70
C MET A 68 -18.74 1.26 -5.77
N VAL A 69 -17.92 2.26 -6.10
CA VAL A 69 -16.76 2.64 -5.28
C VAL A 69 -17.21 3.22 -3.94
N ARG A 70 -18.20 4.10 -3.96
CA ARG A 70 -18.77 4.73 -2.78
C ARG A 70 -19.34 3.70 -1.80
N LEU A 71 -20.10 2.71 -2.30
CA LEU A 71 -20.65 1.62 -1.48
C LEU A 71 -19.53 0.79 -0.84
N SER A 72 -18.53 0.39 -1.62
CA SER A 72 -17.37 -0.34 -1.10
C SER A 72 -16.62 0.46 -0.03
N MET A 73 -16.52 1.79 -0.17
CA MET A 73 -15.86 2.65 0.82
C MET A 73 -16.70 2.88 2.09
N SER A 74 -18.03 2.89 2.00
CA SER A 74 -18.89 3.01 3.18
C SER A 74 -18.88 1.78 4.07
N GLU A 75 -18.61 0.61 3.51
CA GLU A 75 -18.57 -0.67 4.23
C GLU A 75 -17.22 -0.97 4.89
N ARG A 76 -16.21 -0.10 4.71
CA ARG A 76 -14.88 -0.33 5.29
C ARG A 76 -14.86 -0.06 6.79
N ASP A 77 -14.27 -0.98 7.54
CA ASP A 77 -13.89 -0.74 8.93
C ASP A 77 -12.78 0.31 9.00
N LEU A 78 -13.08 1.45 9.63
CA LEU A 78 -12.08 2.47 9.90
C LEU A 78 -11.30 2.15 11.19
N PRO A 79 -9.98 2.43 11.22
CA PRO A 79 -9.21 2.26 12.43
C PRO A 79 -9.63 3.25 13.50
N ALA A 80 -9.47 2.86 14.77
CA ALA A 80 -9.87 3.65 15.94
C ALA A 80 -9.20 5.04 16.02
N SER A 81 -8.01 5.21 15.43
CA SER A 81 -7.30 6.49 15.39
C SER A 81 -6.92 6.85 13.96
N VAL A 82 -7.63 7.81 13.38
CA VAL A 82 -7.33 8.37 12.05
C VAL A 82 -5.93 9.02 12.01
N PRO A 83 -5.53 9.86 12.98
CA PRO A 83 -4.18 10.43 12.97
C PRO A 83 -3.08 9.37 13.09
N GLY A 84 -3.28 8.34 13.90
CA GLY A 84 -2.34 7.22 14.00
C GLY A 84 -2.30 6.38 12.72
N TRP A 85 -3.42 6.26 12.02
CA TRP A 85 -3.50 5.53 10.76
C TRP A 85 -2.72 6.22 9.64
N LEU A 86 -3.04 7.49 9.37
CA LEU A 86 -2.41 8.28 8.30
C LEU A 86 -0.96 8.67 8.65
N GLY A 87 -0.67 8.94 9.93
CA GLY A 87 0.64 9.41 10.36
C GLY A 87 1.67 8.31 10.63
N LEU A 88 1.23 7.11 11.02
CA LEU A 88 2.14 6.05 11.45
C LEU A 88 1.90 4.71 10.75
N GLN A 89 0.67 4.22 10.74
CA GLN A 89 0.37 2.88 10.24
C GLN A 89 0.61 2.80 8.72
N ILE A 90 0.08 3.74 7.93
CA ILE A 90 0.30 3.76 6.48
C ILE A 90 1.78 4.02 6.15
N PRO A 91 2.44 5.07 6.65
CA PRO A 91 3.80 5.38 6.19
C PRO A 91 4.84 4.34 6.61
N PHE A 92 4.73 3.81 7.83
CA PHE A 92 5.76 2.94 8.40
C PHE A 92 5.36 1.46 8.45
N GLY A 93 4.13 1.17 8.88
CA GLY A 93 3.61 -0.20 8.98
C GLY A 93 3.34 -0.81 7.61
N THR A 94 2.90 -0.01 6.65
CA THR A 94 2.59 -0.46 5.28
C THR A 94 3.69 -0.06 4.30
N VAL A 95 3.82 1.24 3.99
CA VAL A 95 4.66 1.71 2.88
C VAL A 95 6.13 1.37 3.10
N TRP A 96 6.75 1.81 4.19
CA TRP A 96 8.15 1.48 4.47
C TRP A 96 8.36 -0.03 4.54
N ALA A 97 7.55 -0.75 5.31
CA ALA A 97 7.72 -2.19 5.51
C ALA A 97 7.65 -2.96 4.18
N GLU A 98 6.67 -2.67 3.33
CA GLU A 98 6.50 -3.34 2.05
C GLU A 98 7.55 -2.91 1.03
N GLU A 99 7.84 -1.62 0.88
CA GLU A 99 8.86 -1.16 -0.06
C GLU A 99 10.25 -1.71 0.32
N ALA A 100 10.60 -1.68 1.60
CA ALA A 100 11.85 -2.25 2.11
C ALA A 100 11.92 -3.78 1.87
N ALA A 101 10.83 -4.50 2.12
CA ALA A 101 10.79 -5.95 1.95
C ALA A 101 10.83 -6.38 0.48
N PHE A 102 9.98 -5.79 -0.36
CA PHE A 102 9.78 -6.21 -1.74
C PHE A 102 10.71 -5.49 -2.71
N ARG A 103 10.70 -4.15 -2.72
CA ARG A 103 11.42 -3.33 -3.71
C ARG A 103 12.90 -3.13 -3.38
N ALA A 104 13.29 -3.25 -2.11
CA ALA A 104 14.70 -3.28 -1.72
C ALA A 104 15.21 -4.73 -1.54
N ALA A 105 14.81 -5.42 -0.48
CA ALA A 105 15.43 -6.70 -0.11
C ALA A 105 15.20 -7.82 -1.13
N LEU A 106 13.93 -8.12 -1.45
CA LEU A 106 13.59 -9.19 -2.39
C LEU A 106 14.04 -8.88 -3.81
N ALA A 107 13.87 -7.64 -4.29
CA ALA A 107 14.36 -7.24 -5.61
C ALA A 107 15.89 -7.35 -5.73
N THR A 108 16.64 -7.00 -4.68
CA THR A 108 18.10 -7.14 -4.65
C THR A 108 18.51 -8.61 -4.75
N MET A 109 17.92 -9.47 -3.91
CA MET A 109 18.22 -10.91 -3.93
C MET A 109 17.77 -11.57 -5.24
N GLY A 110 16.58 -11.23 -5.72
CA GLY A 110 16.04 -11.71 -6.98
C GLY A 110 16.90 -11.29 -8.17
N THR A 111 17.43 -10.07 -8.17
CA THR A 111 18.34 -9.60 -9.23
C THR A 111 19.66 -10.37 -9.21
N ARG A 112 20.21 -10.64 -8.03
CA ARG A 112 21.44 -11.45 -7.88
C ARG A 112 21.25 -12.89 -8.38
N GLY A 113 20.08 -13.48 -8.16
CA GLY A 113 19.80 -14.87 -8.54
C GLY A 113 19.27 -15.06 -9.96
N PHE A 114 18.47 -14.12 -10.47
CA PHE A 114 17.68 -14.28 -11.70
C PHE A 114 17.85 -13.12 -12.70
N GLY A 115 18.81 -12.21 -12.46
CA GLY A 115 18.99 -10.99 -13.24
C GLY A 115 17.87 -9.96 -13.04
N HIS A 116 17.99 -8.79 -13.67
CA HIS A 116 17.06 -7.68 -13.47
C HIS A 116 15.60 -8.01 -13.82
N VAL A 117 15.37 -8.71 -14.94
CA VAL A 117 14.03 -9.05 -15.39
C VAL A 117 13.41 -10.12 -14.49
N GLY A 118 14.14 -11.22 -14.24
CA GLY A 118 13.68 -12.30 -13.38
C GLY A 118 13.45 -11.84 -11.93
N GLY A 119 14.36 -11.02 -11.39
CA GLY A 119 14.23 -10.44 -10.06
C GLY A 119 12.99 -9.56 -9.90
N ARG A 120 12.66 -8.75 -10.92
CA ARG A 120 11.43 -7.93 -10.91
C ARG A 120 10.17 -8.78 -11.00
N LEU A 121 10.16 -9.81 -11.85
CA LEU A 121 9.04 -10.75 -11.95
C LEU A 121 8.81 -11.49 -10.63
N LEU A 122 9.87 -12.01 -10.01
CA LEU A 122 9.80 -12.67 -8.71
C LEU A 122 9.23 -11.73 -7.64
N GLN A 123 9.74 -10.49 -7.58
CA GLN A 123 9.25 -9.49 -6.65
C GLN A 123 7.77 -9.18 -6.87
N ALA A 124 7.36 -8.95 -8.11
CA ALA A 124 5.98 -8.62 -8.48
C ALA A 124 5.02 -9.78 -8.15
N ALA A 125 5.39 -11.01 -8.53
CA ALA A 125 4.59 -12.19 -8.23
C ALA A 125 4.45 -12.43 -6.72
N THR A 126 5.56 -12.28 -5.97
CA THR A 126 5.54 -12.45 -4.50
C THR A 126 4.69 -11.37 -3.83
N PHE A 127 4.72 -10.14 -4.34
CA PHE A 127 3.87 -9.05 -3.86
C PHE A 127 2.40 -9.27 -4.18
N GLY A 128 2.08 -9.78 -5.38
CA GLY A 128 0.71 -10.17 -5.71
C GLY A 128 0.19 -11.25 -4.77
N LEU A 129 0.96 -12.32 -4.59
CA LEU A 129 0.61 -13.45 -3.73
C LEU A 129 0.46 -13.07 -2.25
N SER A 130 1.19 -12.06 -1.76
CA SER A 130 1.05 -11.64 -0.36
C SER A 130 -0.33 -11.04 -0.06
N HIS A 131 -1.06 -10.55 -1.05
CA HIS A 131 -2.39 -9.93 -0.89
C HIS A 131 -3.56 -10.92 -0.90
N VAL A 132 -3.30 -12.24 -1.00
CA VAL A 132 -4.36 -13.26 -0.91
C VAL A 132 -5.08 -13.19 0.45
N ALA A 133 -4.34 -12.90 1.53
CA ALA A 133 -4.92 -12.77 2.87
C ALA A 133 -5.91 -11.60 2.93
N ASP A 134 -5.54 -10.45 2.37
CA ASP A 134 -6.36 -9.24 2.36
C ASP A 134 -7.60 -9.42 1.48
N ALA A 135 -7.44 -10.08 0.32
CA ALA A 135 -8.56 -10.41 -0.55
C ALA A 135 -9.61 -11.26 0.18
N ARG A 136 -9.16 -12.29 0.91
CA ARG A 136 -10.06 -13.15 1.69
C ARG A 136 -10.73 -12.40 2.84
N ALA A 137 -9.99 -11.55 3.54
CA ALA A 137 -10.53 -10.76 4.64
C ALA A 137 -11.60 -9.75 4.20
N THR A 138 -11.49 -9.25 2.96
CA THR A 138 -12.39 -8.24 2.40
C THR A 138 -13.47 -8.82 1.48
N GLY A 139 -13.51 -10.15 1.30
CA GLY A 139 -14.42 -10.80 0.36
C GLY A 139 -14.11 -10.55 -1.12
N ALA A 140 -12.99 -9.89 -1.44
CA ALA A 140 -12.58 -9.61 -2.80
C ALA A 140 -12.09 -10.90 -3.51
N PRO A 141 -12.29 -11.03 -4.83
CA PRO A 141 -11.87 -12.21 -5.58
C PRO A 141 -10.32 -12.33 -5.59
N PRO A 142 -9.74 -13.43 -5.05
CA PRO A 142 -8.28 -13.51 -4.85
C PRO A 142 -7.45 -13.40 -6.13
N VAL A 143 -7.88 -14.03 -7.23
CA VAL A 143 -7.13 -14.03 -8.48
C VAL A 143 -7.00 -12.62 -9.07
N PRO A 144 -8.10 -11.86 -9.30
CA PRO A 144 -8.00 -10.45 -9.68
C PRO A 144 -7.14 -9.62 -8.74
N THR A 145 -7.27 -9.79 -7.42
CA THR A 145 -6.45 -9.04 -6.45
C THR A 145 -4.97 -9.33 -6.63
N VAL A 146 -4.57 -10.60 -6.75
CA VAL A 146 -3.16 -11.00 -6.98
C VAL A 146 -2.63 -10.42 -8.29
N LEU A 147 -3.42 -10.43 -9.37
CA LEU A 147 -3.00 -9.90 -10.66
C LEU A 147 -2.82 -8.38 -10.62
N VAL A 148 -3.79 -7.65 -10.06
CA VAL A 148 -3.75 -6.18 -9.96
C VAL A 148 -2.62 -5.73 -9.04
N THR A 149 -2.50 -6.35 -7.86
CA THR A 149 -1.43 -6.01 -6.91
C THR A 149 -0.06 -6.42 -7.44
N GLY A 150 0.04 -7.56 -8.14
CA GLY A 150 1.27 -7.97 -8.83
C GLY A 150 1.69 -6.97 -9.92
N LEU A 151 0.76 -6.48 -10.72
CA LEU A 151 1.01 -5.41 -11.71
C LEU A 151 1.46 -4.11 -11.04
N ALA A 152 0.80 -3.70 -9.95
CA ALA A 152 1.23 -2.55 -9.16
C ALA A 152 2.65 -2.74 -8.61
N GLY A 153 2.96 -3.93 -8.07
CA GLY A 153 4.29 -4.29 -7.60
C GLY A 153 5.35 -4.22 -8.69
N TRP A 154 5.03 -4.65 -9.91
CA TRP A 154 5.92 -4.53 -11.07
C TRP A 154 6.17 -3.06 -11.47
N LEU A 155 5.13 -2.22 -11.45
CA LEU A 155 5.26 -0.78 -11.71
C LEU A 155 6.12 -0.09 -10.66
N PHE A 156 5.95 -0.44 -9.37
CA PHE A 156 6.78 0.07 -8.28
C PHE A 156 8.23 -0.35 -8.44
N GLY A 157 8.49 -1.62 -8.80
CA GLY A 157 9.83 -2.11 -9.12
C GLY A 157 10.48 -1.34 -10.29
N ARG A 158 9.73 -1.11 -11.37
CA ARG A 158 10.16 -0.26 -12.51
C ARG A 158 10.50 1.17 -12.07
N LEU A 159 9.71 1.77 -11.18
CA LEU A 159 9.95 3.11 -10.65
C LEU A 159 11.24 3.18 -9.82
N ALA A 160 11.45 2.17 -8.96
CA ALA A 160 12.65 2.06 -8.12
C ALA A 160 13.91 1.93 -8.97
N GLU A 161 13.89 1.08 -10.00
CA GLU A 161 15.02 0.90 -10.91
C GLU A 161 15.30 2.15 -11.74
N ARG A 162 14.25 2.78 -12.30
CA ARG A 162 14.40 3.96 -13.16
C ARG A 162 14.97 5.16 -12.40
N SER A 163 14.62 5.31 -11.13
CA SER A 163 15.13 6.40 -10.28
C SER A 163 16.40 6.01 -9.50
N GLY A 164 16.67 4.71 -9.35
CA GLY A 164 17.67 4.18 -8.43
C GLY A 164 17.34 4.45 -6.96
N SER A 165 16.08 4.73 -6.62
CA SER A 165 15.66 5.16 -5.28
C SER A 165 14.33 4.53 -4.85
N LEU A 166 14.29 4.07 -3.60
CA LEU A 166 13.06 3.59 -2.97
C LEU A 166 12.06 4.73 -2.73
N ALA A 167 12.48 5.98 -2.76
CA ALA A 167 11.59 7.13 -2.60
C ALA A 167 10.53 7.20 -3.71
N ALA A 168 10.85 6.80 -4.95
CA ALA A 168 9.89 6.82 -6.05
C ALA A 168 8.66 5.93 -5.78
N PRO A 169 8.81 4.61 -5.54
CA PRO A 169 7.65 3.78 -5.23
C PRO A 169 7.05 4.12 -3.87
N MET A 170 7.82 4.55 -2.86
CA MET A 170 7.26 4.97 -1.56
C MET A 170 6.29 6.14 -1.69
N VAL A 171 6.61 7.17 -2.49
CA VAL A 171 5.71 8.31 -2.72
C VAL A 171 4.44 7.87 -3.42
N LEU A 172 4.55 7.05 -4.47
CA LEU A 172 3.40 6.54 -5.21
C LEU A 172 2.50 5.66 -4.32
N HIS A 173 3.12 4.76 -3.57
CA HIS A 173 2.42 3.84 -2.67
C HIS A 173 1.73 4.59 -1.52
N LEU A 174 2.41 5.58 -0.93
CA LEU A 174 1.81 6.48 0.05
C LEU A 174 0.62 7.22 -0.52
N ALA A 175 0.73 7.77 -1.74
CA ALA A 175 -0.38 8.47 -2.39
C ALA A 175 -1.60 7.57 -2.61
N ILE A 176 -1.40 6.32 -3.03
CA ILE A 176 -2.49 5.34 -3.20
C ILE A 176 -3.21 5.08 -1.87
N ASN A 177 -2.45 4.80 -0.81
CA ASN A 177 -3.02 4.46 0.49
C ASN A 177 -3.71 5.67 1.14
N GLU A 178 -3.05 6.82 1.17
CA GLU A 178 -3.57 8.04 1.79
C GLU A 178 -4.78 8.59 1.01
N ALA A 179 -4.74 8.62 -0.33
CA ALA A 179 -5.89 9.04 -1.13
C ALA A 179 -7.09 8.11 -0.92
N GLY A 180 -6.86 6.78 -0.87
CA GLY A 180 -7.90 5.81 -0.56
C GLY A 180 -8.46 5.97 0.85
N ALA A 181 -7.62 6.23 1.84
CA ALA A 181 -8.02 6.47 3.22
C ALA A 181 -8.86 7.75 3.35
N VAL A 182 -8.41 8.85 2.76
CA VAL A 182 -9.15 10.12 2.74
C VAL A 182 -10.47 9.99 2.00
N ALA A 183 -10.51 9.24 0.89
CA ALA A 183 -11.75 8.96 0.16
C ALA A 183 -12.75 8.19 1.05
N ALA A 184 -12.31 7.13 1.74
CA ALA A 184 -13.15 6.38 2.66
C ALA A 184 -13.70 7.25 3.81
N LEU A 185 -12.85 8.07 4.43
CA LEU A 185 -13.24 9.01 5.48
C LEU A 185 -14.26 10.03 4.98
N THR A 186 -14.08 10.53 3.76
CA THR A 186 -15.00 11.52 3.16
C THR A 186 -16.36 10.90 2.88
N VAL A 187 -16.39 9.68 2.33
CA VAL A 187 -17.63 8.95 2.06
C VAL A 187 -18.38 8.65 3.35
N GLN A 188 -17.71 8.10 4.37
CA GLN A 188 -18.36 7.72 5.62
C GLN A 188 -18.83 8.94 6.43
N ARG A 189 -18.09 10.05 6.45
CA ARG A 189 -18.57 11.30 7.07
C ARG A 189 -19.86 11.81 6.42
N ARG A 190 -19.93 11.79 5.07
CA ARG A 190 -21.15 12.20 4.35
C ARG A 190 -22.31 11.25 4.63
N TRP A 191 -22.04 9.97 4.78
CA TRP A 191 -23.06 8.97 5.07
C TRP A 191 -23.63 9.13 6.49
N ILE A 192 -22.77 9.34 7.49
CA ILE A 192 -23.19 9.65 8.87
C ILE A 192 -24.08 10.91 8.89
N ASN A 193 -23.60 12.01 8.29
CA ASN A 193 -24.34 13.28 8.27
C ASN A 193 -25.67 13.18 7.48
N GLY A 194 -25.72 12.38 6.42
CA GLY A 194 -26.94 12.17 5.64
C GLY A 194 -27.96 11.24 6.31
N ALA A 195 -27.49 10.23 7.06
CA ALA A 195 -28.34 9.34 7.84
C ALA A 195 -28.98 10.08 9.03
N GLU A 196 -28.29 11.05 9.62
CA GLU A 196 -28.80 11.91 10.70
C GLU A 196 -29.95 12.84 10.23
N ILE A 197 -30.05 13.11 8.92
CA ILE A 197 -31.10 13.97 8.31
C ILE A 197 -32.38 13.19 7.97
N THR A 198 -32.39 11.86 8.08
CA THR A 198 -33.64 11.09 7.90
C THR A 198 -34.26 10.82 9.27
N PRO A 199 -35.29 11.56 9.72
CA PRO A 199 -35.92 11.26 10.99
C PRO A 199 -36.54 9.86 10.87
N ARG A 200 -36.16 8.94 11.78
CA ARG A 200 -36.87 7.68 11.96
C ARG A 200 -38.35 8.04 12.17
N ARG A 201 -39.20 7.81 11.17
CA ARG A 201 -40.65 7.76 11.39
C ARG A 201 -40.87 6.67 12.44
N ARG A 202 -41.14 7.08 13.68
CA ARG A 202 -41.80 6.21 14.66
C ARG A 202 -43.17 5.91 14.08
N TYR A 203 -43.36 4.68 13.62
CA TYR A 203 -44.70 4.12 13.57
C TYR A 203 -45.06 3.80 15.02
N THR A 204 -45.96 4.62 15.57
CA THR A 204 -46.78 4.29 16.74
C THR A 204 -47.79 3.22 16.37
#